data_AF-M4NI37-F1
#
_entry.id   AF-M4NI37-F1
#
_cell.length_a   1.000
_cell.length_b   1.000
_cell.length_c   1.000
_cell.angle_alpha   90.00
_cell.angle_beta   90.00
_cell.angle_gamma   90.00
#
_symmetry.space_group_name_H-M   'P 1'
#
loop_
_entity.id
_entity.type
_entity.pdbx_description
1 polymer ?
#
loop_
_entity_poly.entity_id
_entity_poly.type
_entity_poly.pdbx_seq_one_letter_code
_entity_poly.pdbx_strand_id
1 'polypeptide(L)'
;MRKLVYVILTSLAVALVGCVTINVYFPEAAAQKAADQFIGNVLNQTTPAAPAPKTPKPAAKDGGAQPSAMLLDLLVPAAHAADTPDIRIQTAATEAIRGRMQGRFQGALGELLDSGAVGFTRDGMVAMRDAAKVPLSQRAQANATVADENRDRTALYREIANANNHPEWEAQIRATFAKSWIEKAHAGWYYQDASGAWQKK
;
A
#
# COMPACT_ATOMS: atom_id res chain seq x y z
N MET A 1 -15.57 -10.25 54.82
CA MET A 1 -14.79 -11.20 53.99
C MET A 1 -15.32 -11.35 52.58
N ARG A 2 -16.58 -11.73 52.34
CA ARG A 2 -17.14 -11.91 50.97
C ARG A 2 -17.01 -10.68 50.03
N LYS A 3 -17.29 -9.46 50.51
CA LYS A 3 -17.18 -8.23 49.69
C LYS A 3 -15.75 -7.94 49.22
N LEU A 4 -14.75 -8.28 50.04
CA LEU A 4 -13.34 -8.07 49.75
C LEU A 4 -12.83 -9.11 48.74
N VAL A 5 -13.34 -10.33 48.82
CA VAL A 5 -13.13 -11.39 47.82
C VAL A 5 -13.72 -11.00 46.46
N TYR A 6 -14.92 -10.41 46.41
CA TYR A 6 -15.51 -9.94 45.16
C TYR A 6 -14.73 -8.78 44.52
N VAL A 7 -14.24 -7.83 45.32
CA VAL A 7 -13.41 -6.70 44.81
C VAL A 7 -12.06 -7.20 44.28
N ILE A 8 -11.45 -8.20 44.92
CA ILE A 8 -10.20 -8.81 44.44
C ILE A 8 -10.46 -9.63 43.16
N LEU A 9 -11.58 -10.36 43.08
CA LEU A 9 -11.96 -11.12 41.88
C LEU A 9 -12.28 -10.20 40.70
N THR A 10 -12.97 -9.08 40.91
CA THR A 10 -13.28 -8.13 39.83
C THR A 10 -12.04 -7.36 39.37
N SER A 11 -11.15 -6.95 40.28
CA SER A 11 -9.89 -6.28 39.91
C SER A 11 -8.92 -7.23 39.18
N LEU A 12 -8.86 -8.50 39.58
CA LEU A 12 -8.08 -9.53 38.87
C LEU A 12 -8.66 -9.83 37.47
N ALA A 13 -9.99 -9.85 37.33
CA ALA A 13 -10.64 -10.01 36.04
C ALA A 13 -10.38 -8.82 35.08
N VAL A 14 -10.32 -7.59 35.59
CA VAL A 14 -9.99 -6.39 34.79
C VAL A 14 -8.51 -6.38 34.39
N ALA A 15 -7.60 -6.80 35.28
CA ALA A 15 -6.16 -6.84 35.01
C ALA A 15 -5.78 -7.84 33.91
N LEU A 16 -6.53 -8.94 33.76
CA LEU A 16 -6.30 -9.95 32.71
C LEU A 16 -6.64 -9.47 31.29
N VAL A 17 -7.39 -8.37 31.13
CA VAL A 17 -7.74 -7.79 29.82
C VAL A 17 -6.65 -6.84 29.29
N GLY A 18 -5.69 -6.43 30.14
CA GLY A 18 -4.71 -5.38 29.82
C GLY A 18 -3.45 -5.84 29.05
N CYS A 19 -3.23 -7.14 28.88
CA CYS A 19 -2.06 -7.66 28.16
C CYS A 19 -2.41 -7.94 26.69
N VAL A 20 -2.77 -6.91 25.93
CA VAL A 20 -2.76 -7.01 24.47
C VAL A 20 -1.32 -6.84 24.03
N THR A 21 -0.70 -7.93 23.61
CA THR A 21 0.53 -7.89 22.82
C THR A 21 0.19 -7.19 21.51
N ILE A 22 0.36 -5.87 21.45
CA ILE A 22 0.27 -5.13 20.18
C ILE A 22 1.55 -5.46 19.40
N ASN A 23 1.65 -6.71 18.95
CA ASN A 23 2.57 -7.06 17.89
C ASN A 23 1.91 -6.52 16.62
N VAL A 24 2.22 -5.26 16.26
CA VAL A 24 1.65 -4.62 15.08
C VAL A 24 2.09 -5.43 13.87
N TYR A 25 1.21 -6.32 13.43
CA TYR A 25 1.35 -7.03 12.18
C TYR A 25 1.29 -6.00 11.04
N PHE A 26 2.08 -6.20 10.00
CA PHE A 26 2.08 -5.34 8.83
C PHE A 26 0.65 -5.23 8.25
N PRO A 27 0.09 -4.01 8.09
CA PRO A 27 -1.30 -3.84 7.68
C PRO A 27 -1.45 -4.07 6.18
N GLU A 28 -1.45 -5.33 5.75
CA GLU A 28 -1.42 -5.74 4.34
C GLU A 28 -2.55 -5.11 3.50
N ALA A 29 -3.77 -5.09 4.03
CA ALA A 29 -4.92 -4.53 3.30
C ALA A 29 -4.82 -3.02 3.11
N ALA A 30 -4.34 -2.29 4.13
CA ALA A 30 -4.10 -0.85 4.02
C ALA A 30 -2.94 -0.56 3.05
N ALA A 31 -1.86 -1.35 3.13
CA ALA A 31 -0.73 -1.27 2.21
C ALA A 31 -1.12 -1.55 0.76
N GLN A 32 -1.96 -2.56 0.51
CA GLN A 32 -2.45 -2.86 -0.84
C GLN A 32 -3.26 -1.69 -1.40
N LYS A 33 -4.22 -1.18 -0.62
CA LYS A 33 -5.04 -0.03 -1.03
C LYS A 33 -4.19 1.20 -1.33
N ALA A 34 -3.21 1.49 -0.46
CA ALA A 34 -2.36 2.66 -0.61
C ALA A 34 -1.37 2.50 -1.77
N ALA A 35 -0.83 1.29 -2.00
CA ALA A 35 -0.03 0.96 -3.19
C ALA A 35 -0.85 1.14 -4.46
N ASP A 36 -2.10 0.67 -4.46
CA ASP A 36 -2.99 0.76 -5.61
C ASP A 36 -3.30 2.22 -5.99
N GLN A 37 -3.54 3.07 -4.99
CA GLN A 37 -3.74 4.49 -5.20
C GLN A 37 -2.47 5.17 -5.70
N PHE A 38 -1.32 4.90 -5.07
CA PHE A 38 -0.03 5.47 -5.48
C PHE A 38 0.29 5.13 -6.93
N ILE A 39 0.23 3.84 -7.28
CA ILE A 39 0.56 3.34 -8.62
C ILE A 39 -0.46 3.83 -9.64
N GLY A 40 -1.76 3.85 -9.29
CA GLY A 40 -2.78 4.43 -10.15
C GLY A 40 -2.49 5.88 -10.50
N ASN A 41 -2.05 6.68 -9.53
CA ASN A 41 -1.66 8.07 -9.76
C ASN A 41 -0.41 8.20 -10.64
N VAL A 42 0.58 7.32 -10.45
CA VAL A 42 1.79 7.30 -11.29
C VAL A 42 1.46 6.94 -12.74
N LEU A 43 0.59 5.96 -12.96
CA LEU A 43 0.29 5.43 -14.30
C LEU A 43 -0.75 6.25 -15.07
N ASN A 44 -1.80 6.77 -14.42
CA ASN A 44 -3.00 7.27 -15.09
C ASN A 44 -3.29 8.77 -14.91
N GLN A 45 -2.34 9.55 -14.37
CA GLN A 45 -2.49 11.00 -14.18
C GLN A 45 -3.68 11.46 -13.32
N THR A 46 -3.84 10.91 -12.12
CA THR A 46 -4.68 11.56 -11.10
C THR A 46 -3.83 12.55 -10.29
N THR A 47 -3.78 13.81 -10.75
CA THR A 47 -3.24 14.96 -9.99
C THR A 47 -4.34 15.64 -9.18
N PRO A 48 -4.05 16.15 -7.99
CA PRO A 48 -3.90 15.43 -6.72
C PRO A 48 -5.25 15.06 -6.09
N ALA A 49 -5.19 14.14 -5.12
CA ALA A 49 -6.26 13.95 -4.15
C ALA A 49 -6.75 15.29 -3.59
N ALA A 50 -8.07 15.47 -3.64
CA ALA A 50 -8.78 16.40 -2.78
C ALA A 50 -8.26 16.27 -1.33
N PRO A 51 -8.31 17.36 -0.53
CA PRO A 51 -7.74 17.38 0.81
C PRO A 51 -8.20 16.16 1.61
N ALA A 52 -7.30 15.63 2.44
CA ALA A 52 -7.52 14.52 3.36
C ALA A 52 -8.98 14.44 3.81
N PRO A 53 -9.62 13.24 3.84
CA PRO A 53 -10.96 13.12 4.35
C PRO A 53 -10.96 13.75 5.75
N LYS A 54 -11.64 14.90 5.89
CA LYS A 54 -12.09 15.33 7.20
C LYS A 54 -12.87 14.13 7.72
N THR A 55 -12.42 13.64 8.87
CA THR A 55 -13.14 12.73 9.76
C THR A 55 -14.63 12.73 9.43
N PRO A 56 -15.23 11.59 9.05
CA PRO A 56 -16.67 11.52 8.91
C PRO A 56 -17.27 11.87 10.27
N LYS A 57 -17.77 13.11 10.39
CA LYS A 57 -18.79 13.42 11.39
C LYS A 57 -19.90 12.40 11.15
N PRO A 58 -20.29 11.57 12.13
CA PRO A 58 -21.34 10.60 11.93
C PRO A 58 -22.59 11.35 11.45
N ALA A 59 -23.00 11.06 10.21
CA ALA A 59 -24.33 11.40 9.75
C ALA A 59 -25.29 10.61 10.63
N ALA A 60 -26.04 11.32 11.47
CA ALA A 60 -27.20 10.77 12.14
C ALA A 60 -28.11 10.17 11.07
N LYS A 61 -28.20 8.85 11.02
CA LYS A 61 -29.26 8.16 10.29
C LYS A 61 -30.50 8.23 11.16
N ASP A 62 -31.45 9.05 10.72
CA ASP A 62 -32.84 8.90 11.10
C ASP A 62 -33.29 7.49 10.72
N GLY A 63 -33.47 6.64 11.73
CA GLY A 63 -34.00 5.30 11.60
C GLY A 63 -34.76 4.97 12.88
N GLY A 64 -36.08 4.87 12.78
CA GLY A 64 -37.01 4.75 13.90
C GLY A 64 -36.58 3.73 14.95
N ALA A 65 -36.46 4.21 16.19
CA ALA A 65 -36.11 3.41 17.35
C ALA A 65 -37.23 2.42 17.69
N GLN A 66 -36.95 1.12 17.50
CA GLN A 66 -37.63 0.05 18.22
C GLN A 66 -36.98 -0.05 19.62
N PRO A 67 -37.72 0.14 20.72
CA PRO A 67 -37.14 0.28 22.07
C PRO A 67 -36.52 -1.00 22.66
N SER A 68 -36.65 -2.14 21.97
CA SER A 68 -36.11 -3.44 22.41
C SER A 68 -34.64 -3.69 22.03
N ALA A 69 -34.05 -2.88 21.13
CA ALA A 69 -32.66 -3.07 20.70
C ALA A 69 -31.61 -2.40 21.63
N MET A 70 -32.05 -1.48 22.49
CA MET A 70 -31.15 -0.69 23.37
C MET A 70 -30.52 -1.50 24.51
N LEU A 71 -31.08 -2.67 24.86
CA LEU A 71 -30.57 -3.49 25.96
C LEU A 71 -29.49 -4.50 25.53
N LEU A 72 -29.47 -4.91 24.26
CA LEU A 72 -28.42 -5.81 23.74
C LEU A 72 -27.08 -5.09 23.52
N ASP A 73 -27.11 -3.78 23.27
CA ASP A 73 -25.92 -2.93 23.08
C ASP A 73 -25.16 -2.64 24.40
N LEU A 74 -25.79 -2.92 25.55
CA LEU A 74 -25.17 -2.81 26.87
C LEU A 74 -24.42 -4.09 27.28
N LEU A 75 -24.77 -5.23 26.69
CA LEU A 75 -24.20 -6.56 27.02
C LEU A 75 -23.24 -7.11 25.97
N VAL A 76 -23.31 -6.61 24.74
CA VAL A 76 -22.31 -6.87 23.70
C VAL A 76 -21.51 -5.58 23.57
N PRO A 77 -20.24 -5.54 24.00
CA PRO A 77 -19.39 -4.43 23.61
C PRO A 77 -19.46 -4.37 22.09
N ALA A 78 -19.92 -3.25 21.53
CA ALA A 78 -19.74 -2.98 20.14
C ALA A 78 -18.26 -3.23 19.86
N ALA A 79 -17.97 -4.35 19.19
CA ALA A 79 -16.65 -4.61 18.67
C ALA A 79 -16.49 -3.56 17.59
N HIS A 80 -15.99 -2.38 17.98
CA HIS A 80 -15.42 -1.44 17.07
C HIS A 80 -14.42 -2.27 16.27
N ALA A 81 -14.78 -2.57 15.02
CA ALA A 81 -13.86 -3.14 14.06
C ALA A 81 -12.63 -2.25 14.15
N ALA A 82 -11.56 -2.79 14.72
CA ALA A 82 -10.36 -2.03 15.02
C ALA A 82 -9.97 -1.29 13.75
N ASP A 83 -9.98 0.05 13.82
CA ASP A 83 -9.45 0.91 12.76
C ASP A 83 -8.11 0.30 12.36
N THR A 84 -8.05 -0.27 11.16
CA THR A 84 -6.83 -0.91 10.69
C THR A 84 -5.77 0.19 10.61
N PRO A 85 -4.58 0.02 11.21
CA PRO A 85 -3.56 1.06 11.19
C PRO A 85 -3.32 1.48 9.73
N ASP A 86 -3.59 2.75 9.42
CA ASP A 86 -3.38 3.26 8.07
C ASP A 86 -1.88 3.41 7.85
N ILE A 87 -1.41 2.93 6.70
CA ILE A 87 -0.01 3.01 6.35
C ILE A 87 0.28 4.37 5.73
N ARG A 88 1.21 5.10 6.34
CA ARG A 88 1.61 6.43 5.89
C ARG A 88 2.44 6.33 4.62
N ILE A 89 1.82 6.62 3.47
CA ILE A 89 2.52 6.67 2.18
C ILE A 89 2.71 8.12 1.69
N GLN A 90 1.83 9.05 2.06
CA GLN A 90 1.87 10.43 1.55
C GLN A 90 2.77 11.29 2.45
N THR A 91 4.00 11.52 2.00
CA THR A 91 5.02 12.35 2.65
C THR A 91 5.70 13.21 1.60
N ALA A 92 6.35 14.31 1.99
CA ALA A 92 7.06 15.14 1.02
C ALA A 92 8.10 14.34 0.20
N ALA A 93 8.79 13.38 0.82
CA ALA A 93 9.78 12.54 0.17
C ALA A 93 9.15 11.57 -0.86
N THR A 94 8.10 10.86 -0.45
CA THR A 94 7.40 9.90 -1.33
C THR A 94 6.65 10.59 -2.46
N GLU A 95 6.13 11.80 -2.23
CA GLU A 95 5.50 12.63 -3.28
C GLU A 95 6.52 13.12 -4.32
N ALA A 96 7.73 13.49 -3.88
CA ALA A 96 8.82 13.84 -4.79
C ALA A 96 9.27 12.63 -5.64
N ILE A 97 9.34 11.44 -5.04
CA ILE A 97 9.60 10.18 -5.77
C ILE A 97 8.47 9.91 -6.77
N ARG A 98 7.21 10.03 -6.35
CA ARG A 98 6.03 9.84 -7.21
C ARG A 98 6.10 10.73 -8.45
N GLY A 99 6.45 12.00 -8.29
CA GLY A 99 6.58 12.94 -9.41
C GLY A 99 7.64 12.53 -10.43
N ARG A 100 8.81 12.04 -9.97
CA ARG A 100 9.85 11.51 -10.87
C ARG A 100 9.42 10.25 -11.58
N MET A 101 8.78 9.32 -10.87
CA MET A 101 8.22 8.11 -11.45
C MET A 101 7.20 8.44 -12.54
N GLN A 102 6.23 9.30 -12.21
CA GLN A 102 5.19 9.76 -13.13
C GLN A 102 5.79 10.37 -14.39
N GLY A 103 6.77 11.27 -14.27
CA GLY A 103 7.44 11.88 -15.42
C GLY A 103 8.15 10.84 -16.31
N ARG A 104 8.77 9.82 -15.72
CA ARG A 104 9.41 8.73 -16.49
C ARG A 104 8.38 7.85 -17.20
N PHE A 105 7.28 7.50 -16.52
CA PHE A 105 6.17 6.73 -17.12
C PHE A 105 5.48 7.47 -18.27
N GLN A 106 5.41 8.80 -18.22
CA GLN A 106 4.86 9.62 -19.31
C GLN A 106 5.81 9.80 -20.48
N GLY A 107 7.10 9.51 -20.31
CA GLY A 107 8.12 9.66 -21.34
C GLY A 107 8.84 8.34 -21.60
N ALA A 108 10.17 8.37 -21.46
CA ALA A 108 11.04 7.29 -21.90
C ALA A 108 10.70 5.90 -21.33
N LEU A 109 10.23 5.80 -20.08
CA LEU A 109 9.88 4.48 -19.52
C LEU A 109 8.56 3.95 -20.11
N GLY A 110 7.59 4.82 -20.34
CA GLY A 110 6.32 4.46 -21.00
C GLY A 110 6.56 3.91 -22.40
N GLU A 111 7.34 4.61 -23.22
CA GLU A 111 7.68 4.17 -24.59
C GLU A 111 8.41 2.81 -24.61
N LEU A 112 9.29 2.57 -23.64
CA LEU A 112 9.99 1.29 -23.49
C LEU A 112 9.03 0.15 -23.09
N LEU A 113 8.03 0.42 -22.25
CA LEU A 113 7.01 -0.54 -21.85
C LEU A 113 6.05 -0.84 -23.01
N ASP A 114 5.60 0.19 -23.72
CA ASP A 114 4.68 0.10 -24.86
C ASP A 114 5.28 -0.69 -26.03
N SER A 115 6.57 -0.45 -26.33
CA SER A 115 7.31 -1.23 -27.34
C SER A 115 7.56 -2.68 -26.89
N GLY A 116 7.48 -2.94 -25.59
CA GLY A 116 7.91 -4.17 -24.94
C GLY A 116 9.44 -4.33 -24.95
N ALA A 117 10.21 -3.26 -24.97
CA ALA A 117 11.64 -3.37 -24.70
C ALA A 117 11.89 -3.78 -23.24
N VAL A 118 11.07 -3.27 -22.33
CA VAL A 118 11.15 -3.52 -20.88
C VAL A 118 9.84 -4.09 -20.35
N GLY A 119 9.85 -4.57 -19.12
CA GLY A 119 8.65 -5.04 -18.43
C GLY A 119 8.86 -5.13 -16.93
N PHE A 120 7.79 -5.45 -16.20
CA PHE A 120 7.85 -5.63 -14.75
C PHE A 120 8.36 -7.01 -14.37
N THR A 121 9.34 -7.07 -13.48
CA THR A 121 9.78 -8.33 -12.90
C THR A 121 8.80 -8.79 -11.81
N ARG A 122 8.91 -10.06 -11.38
CA ARG A 122 8.00 -10.66 -10.38
C ARG A 122 8.03 -9.97 -9.02
N ASP A 123 9.15 -9.30 -8.71
CA ASP A 123 9.38 -8.49 -7.52
C ASP A 123 9.01 -7.02 -7.71
N GLY A 124 8.32 -6.69 -8.81
CA GLY A 124 7.81 -5.35 -9.06
C GLY A 124 8.89 -4.35 -9.38
N MET A 125 10.00 -4.77 -9.98
CA MET A 125 11.02 -3.86 -10.53
C MET A 125 10.87 -3.81 -12.05
N VAL A 126 11.64 -2.97 -12.73
CA VAL A 126 11.69 -2.93 -14.20
C VAL A 126 12.95 -3.63 -14.69
N ALA A 127 12.83 -4.45 -15.73
CA ALA A 127 13.98 -5.06 -16.39
C ALA A 127 13.88 -4.95 -17.91
N MET A 128 15.05 -4.94 -18.55
CA MET A 128 15.15 -5.10 -20.00
C MET A 128 14.70 -6.51 -20.37
N ARG A 129 13.62 -6.60 -21.14
CA ARG A 129 13.11 -7.87 -21.67
C ARG A 129 13.75 -8.20 -23.00
N ASP A 130 13.78 -7.22 -23.90
CA ASP A 130 14.17 -7.41 -25.29
C ASP A 130 14.93 -6.18 -25.79
N ALA A 131 16.25 -6.23 -25.67
CA ALA A 131 17.14 -5.15 -26.09
C ALA A 131 17.18 -4.98 -27.63
N ALA A 132 16.69 -5.95 -28.41
CA ALA A 132 16.62 -5.83 -29.87
C ALA A 132 15.56 -4.81 -30.30
N LYS A 133 14.55 -4.55 -29.45
CA LYS A 133 13.55 -3.50 -29.64
C LYS A 133 14.07 -2.08 -29.37
N VAL A 134 15.28 -1.94 -28.85
CA VAL A 134 15.92 -0.63 -28.58
C VAL A 134 17.09 -0.41 -29.56
N PRO A 135 17.09 0.69 -30.34
CA PRO A 135 18.21 1.05 -31.20
C PRO A 135 19.52 1.13 -30.41
N LEU A 136 20.63 0.68 -31.01
CA LEU A 136 21.94 0.63 -30.33
C LEU A 136 22.35 1.98 -29.72
N SER A 137 22.11 3.08 -30.42
CA SER A 137 22.41 4.45 -29.95
C SER A 137 21.61 4.87 -28.71
N GLN A 138 20.45 4.26 -28.46
CA GLN A 138 19.55 4.60 -27.37
C GLN A 138 19.66 3.65 -26.17
N ARG A 139 20.37 2.52 -26.31
CA ARG A 139 20.44 1.48 -25.26
C ARG A 139 21.03 1.98 -23.94
N ALA A 140 22.04 2.85 -23.99
CA ALA A 140 22.62 3.44 -22.78
C ALA A 140 21.58 4.24 -22.00
N GLN A 141 20.79 5.07 -22.71
CA GLN A 141 19.71 5.84 -22.11
C GLN A 141 18.60 4.93 -21.59
N ALA A 142 18.20 3.89 -22.33
CA ALA A 142 17.19 2.94 -21.87
C ALA A 142 17.60 2.22 -20.57
N ASN A 143 18.85 1.78 -20.48
CA ASN A 143 19.39 1.17 -19.26
C ASN A 143 19.43 2.15 -18.09
N ALA A 144 19.78 3.42 -18.33
CA ALA A 144 19.75 4.47 -17.31
C ALA A 144 18.32 4.71 -16.80
N THR A 145 17.33 4.81 -17.70
CA THR A 145 15.91 4.95 -17.34
C THR A 145 15.43 3.80 -16.45
N VAL A 146 15.79 2.56 -16.78
CA VAL A 146 15.47 1.37 -15.97
C VAL A 146 16.15 1.44 -14.59
N ALA A 147 17.42 1.81 -14.55
CA ALA A 147 18.17 1.93 -13.30
C ALA A 147 17.62 3.03 -12.38
N ASP A 148 17.27 4.19 -12.94
CA ASP A 148 16.70 5.31 -12.19
C ASP A 148 15.31 4.98 -11.65
N GLU A 149 14.46 4.30 -12.43
CA GLU A 149 13.17 3.82 -11.94
C GLU A 149 13.33 2.85 -10.77
N ASN A 150 14.24 1.88 -10.91
CA ASN A 150 14.47 0.90 -9.86
C ASN A 150 15.07 1.54 -8.60
N ARG A 151 15.95 2.53 -8.73
CA ARG A 151 16.48 3.31 -7.61
C ARG A 151 15.34 4.02 -6.87
N ASP A 152 14.44 4.66 -7.60
CA ASP A 152 13.30 5.36 -7.02
C ASP A 152 12.29 4.39 -6.36
N ARG A 153 12.07 3.18 -6.91
CA ARG A 153 11.25 2.15 -6.25
C ARG A 153 11.83 1.69 -4.93
N THR A 154 13.13 1.39 -4.90
CA THR A 154 13.82 1.02 -3.64
C THR A 154 13.77 2.16 -2.63
N ALA A 155 14.00 3.41 -3.06
CA ALA A 155 13.87 4.57 -2.18
C ALA A 155 12.45 4.71 -1.64
N LEU A 156 11.42 4.55 -2.48
CA LEU A 156 10.01 4.63 -2.09
C LEU A 156 9.69 3.66 -0.96
N TYR A 157 10.06 2.39 -1.09
CA TYR A 157 9.74 1.36 -0.09
C TYR A 157 10.41 1.65 1.25
N ARG A 158 11.67 2.08 1.22
CA ARG A 158 12.40 2.49 2.42
C ARG A 158 11.77 3.72 3.08
N GLU A 159 11.41 4.74 2.31
CA GLU A 159 10.77 5.95 2.84
C GLU A 159 9.40 5.64 3.47
N ILE A 160 8.61 4.74 2.88
CA ILE A 160 7.34 4.30 3.47
C ILE A 160 7.62 3.57 4.79
N ALA A 161 8.56 2.62 4.80
CA ALA A 161 8.92 1.87 6.02
C ALA A 161 9.35 2.82 7.16
N ASN A 162 10.23 3.78 6.85
CA ASN A 162 10.71 4.79 7.78
C ASN A 162 9.58 5.73 8.26
N ALA A 163 8.71 6.19 7.35
CA ALA A 163 7.59 7.08 7.69
C ALA A 163 6.56 6.41 8.62
N ASN A 164 6.56 5.08 8.68
CA ASN A 164 5.73 4.29 9.58
C ASN A 164 6.47 3.82 10.83
N ASN A 165 7.74 4.22 11.05
CA ASN A 165 8.61 3.75 12.13
C ASN A 165 8.84 2.23 12.15
N HIS A 166 8.71 1.58 11.00
CA HIS A 166 8.87 0.14 10.82
C HIS A 166 9.79 -0.15 9.63
N PRO A 167 11.11 0.09 9.74
CA PRO A 167 12.08 -0.21 8.69
C PRO A 167 12.06 -1.69 8.28
N GLU A 168 11.69 -2.59 9.18
CA GLU A 168 11.53 -4.02 8.93
C GLU A 168 10.40 -4.36 7.94
N TRP A 169 9.44 -3.45 7.73
CA TRP A 169 8.34 -3.65 6.78
C TRP A 169 8.75 -3.47 5.32
N GLU A 170 9.96 -2.97 5.02
CA GLU A 170 10.38 -2.65 3.64
C GLU A 170 10.16 -3.82 2.67
N ALA A 171 10.50 -5.05 3.08
CA ALA A 171 10.32 -6.24 2.24
C ALA A 171 8.83 -6.56 1.97
N GLN A 172 7.98 -6.39 2.97
CA GLN A 172 6.53 -6.61 2.83
C GLN A 172 5.88 -5.53 1.98
N ILE A 173 6.27 -4.26 2.19
CA ILE A 173 5.87 -3.12 1.36
C ILE A 173 6.23 -3.38 -0.10
N ARG A 174 7.47 -3.78 -0.39
CA ARG A 174 7.90 -4.12 -1.74
C ARG A 174 7.05 -5.23 -2.35
N ALA A 175 6.77 -6.30 -1.61
CA ALA A 175 5.96 -7.41 -2.10
C ALA A 175 4.52 -6.97 -2.42
N THR A 176 3.92 -6.12 -1.59
CA THR A 176 2.60 -5.53 -1.84
C THR A 176 2.60 -4.65 -3.09
N PHE A 177 3.55 -3.73 -3.20
CA PHE A 177 3.67 -2.87 -4.38
C PHE A 177 3.97 -3.65 -5.65
N ALA A 178 4.73 -4.74 -5.58
CA ALA A 178 5.01 -5.59 -6.73
C ALA A 178 3.74 -6.17 -7.34
N LYS A 179 2.83 -6.68 -6.51
CA LYS A 179 1.50 -7.14 -6.94
C LYS A 179 0.75 -6.01 -7.63
N SER A 180 0.64 -4.85 -6.98
CA SER A 180 -0.06 -3.68 -7.55
C SER A 180 0.52 -3.20 -8.88
N TRP A 181 1.84 -3.21 -9.06
CA TRP A 181 2.48 -2.81 -10.33
C TRP A 181 2.07 -3.74 -11.47
N ILE A 182 2.09 -5.06 -11.23
CA ILE A 182 1.69 -6.07 -12.21
C ILE A 182 0.17 -5.98 -12.46
N GLU A 183 -0.64 -5.85 -11.42
CA GLU A 183 -2.11 -5.73 -11.50
C GLU A 183 -2.59 -4.45 -12.19
N LYS A 184 -1.80 -3.37 -12.13
CA LYS A 184 -2.14 -2.08 -12.78
C LYS A 184 -1.42 -1.81 -14.09
N ALA A 185 -0.48 -2.66 -14.50
CA ALA A 185 0.14 -2.59 -15.82
C ALA A 185 -0.93 -2.47 -16.93
N HIS A 186 -0.66 -1.67 -17.96
CA HIS A 186 -1.60 -1.52 -19.07
C HIS A 186 -1.67 -2.78 -19.93
N ALA A 187 -2.76 -2.96 -20.68
CA ALA A 187 -2.89 -4.06 -21.63
C ALA A 187 -1.75 -3.98 -22.66
N GLY A 188 -1.12 -5.12 -22.93
CA GLY A 188 0.02 -5.21 -23.83
C GLY A 188 1.39 -4.99 -23.20
N TRP A 189 1.47 -4.50 -21.96
CA TRP A 189 2.72 -4.47 -21.21
C TRP A 189 3.12 -5.87 -20.75
N TYR A 190 4.42 -6.04 -20.53
CA TYR A 190 4.96 -7.34 -20.13
C TYR A 190 5.31 -7.37 -18.64
N TYR A 191 5.10 -8.53 -18.04
CA TYR A 191 5.47 -8.80 -16.66
C TYR A 191 6.00 -10.23 -16.52
N GLN A 192 6.76 -10.50 -15.47
CA GLN A 192 7.18 -11.86 -15.13
C GLN A 192 6.15 -12.55 -14.25
N ASP A 193 5.78 -13.77 -14.60
CA ASP A 193 4.98 -14.64 -13.72
C ASP A 193 5.80 -15.23 -12.56
N ALA A 194 5.19 -16.10 -11.76
CA ALA A 194 5.84 -16.74 -10.62
C ALA A 194 7.08 -17.58 -11.00
N SER A 195 7.15 -18.10 -12.22
CA SER A 195 8.30 -18.84 -12.74
C SER A 195 9.43 -17.94 -13.26
N GLY A 196 9.18 -16.63 -13.37
CA GLY A 196 10.09 -15.67 -13.98
C GLY A 196 9.95 -15.57 -15.50
N ALA A 197 9.00 -16.30 -16.10
CA ALA A 197 8.72 -16.22 -17.52
C ALA A 197 7.96 -14.92 -17.85
N TRP A 198 8.31 -14.31 -18.98
CA TRP A 198 7.67 -13.09 -19.46
C TRP A 198 6.30 -13.39 -20.05
N GLN A 199 5.27 -12.79 -19.46
CA GLN A 199 3.89 -12.79 -19.93
C GLN A 199 3.53 -11.41 -20.45
N LYS A 200 2.59 -11.36 -21.39
CA LYS A 200 1.97 -10.13 -21.88
C LYS A 200 0.61 -9.99 -21.23
N LYS A 201 0.31 -8.81 -20.71
CA LYS A 201 -0.96 -8.50 -20.06
C LYS A 201 -2.08 -8.25 -21.05
#